data_AF-A0A1E2RW31-F1
#
_entry.id   AF-A0A1E2RW31-F1
#
_cell.length_a   1.000
_cell.length_b   1.000
_cell.length_c   1.000
_cell.angle_alpha   90.00
_cell.angle_beta   90.00
_cell.angle_gamma   90.00
#
_symmetry.space_group_name_H-M   'P 1'
#
loop_
_entity.id
_entity.type
_entity.pdbx_description
1 polymer ?
#
loop_
_entity_poly.entity_id
_entity_poly.type
_entity_poly.pdbx_seq_one_letter_code
_entity_poly.pdbx_strand_id
1 'polypeptide(L)'
;MDMCLTGRRMDAEEAERSGLVARVFPETSLMEETLKIAAKIASFSQPAAAMIKQSINTSMATPLPEGIRQERHLFYSTFATEDQKEGMAAFTEKRKPDFKHR
;
A
#
# COMPACT_ATOMS: atom_id res chain seq x y z
N MET A 1 12.72 18.45 12.32
CA MET A 1 13.34 19.77 12.52
C MET A 1 14.85 19.70 12.60
N ASP A 2 15.45 18.80 13.40
CA ASP A 2 16.91 18.66 13.52
C ASP A 2 17.64 18.60 12.18
N MET A 3 17.39 17.58 11.34
CA MET A 3 18.05 17.46 10.03
C MET A 3 17.86 18.69 9.11
N CYS A 4 16.69 19.32 9.15
CA CYS A 4 16.40 20.50 8.32
C CYS A 4 17.23 21.72 8.73
N LEU A 5 17.64 21.80 10.01
CA LEU A 5 18.37 22.94 10.56
C LEU A 5 19.88 22.68 10.64
N THR A 6 20.31 21.44 10.82
CA THR A 6 21.72 21.06 11.00
C THR A 6 22.37 20.53 9.72
N GLY A 7 21.58 20.07 8.74
CA GLY A 7 22.08 19.46 7.52
C GLY A 7 22.80 18.13 7.74
N ARG A 8 22.66 17.51 8.93
CA ARG A 8 23.28 16.20 9.20
C ARG A 8 22.73 15.14 8.26
N ARG A 9 23.56 14.15 7.94
CA ARG A 9 23.14 12.96 7.19
C ARG A 9 22.48 11.94 8.15
N MET A 10 21.55 11.18 7.60
CA MET A 10 20.88 10.06 8.24
C MET A 10 21.27 8.80 7.46
N ASP A 11 21.67 7.75 8.17
CA ASP A 11 21.96 6.46 7.56
C ASP A 11 20.67 5.66 7.28
N ALA A 12 20.79 4.54 6.57
CA ALA A 12 19.64 3.74 6.17
C ALA A 12 18.90 3.12 7.36
N GLU A 13 19.62 2.71 8.41
CA GLU A 13 19.00 2.08 9.58
C GLU A 13 18.26 3.10 10.45
N GLU A 14 18.83 4.30 10.62
CA GLU A 14 18.16 5.41 11.28
C GLU A 14 16.90 5.83 10.51
N ALA A 15 16.95 5.83 9.17
CA ALA A 15 15.79 6.14 8.33
C ALA A 15 14.64 5.12 8.51
N GLU A 16 14.96 3.84 8.65
CA GLU A 16 13.96 2.78 8.88
C GLU A 16 13.31 2.91 10.26
N ARG A 17 14.13 3.03 11.32
CA ARG A 17 13.64 3.19 12.70
C ARG A 17 12.84 4.48 12.91
N SER A 18 13.11 5.51 12.09
CA SER A 18 12.39 6.79 12.10
C SER A 18 11.11 6.77 11.26
N GLY A 19 10.81 5.68 10.54
CA GLY A 19 9.64 5.54 9.69
C GLY A 19 9.74 6.29 8.35
N LEU A 20 10.93 6.73 7.93
CA LEU A 20 11.13 7.40 6.64
C LEU A 20 11.12 6.41 5.47
N VAL A 21 11.66 5.21 5.68
CA VAL A 21 11.65 4.10 4.72
C VAL A 21 11.02 2.86 5.34
N ALA A 22 10.38 2.03 4.52
CA ALA A 22 9.65 0.87 5.01
C ALA A 22 10.55 -0.34 5.33
N ARG A 23 11.66 -0.51 4.59
CA ARG A 23 12.59 -1.65 4.71
C ARG A 23 13.97 -1.24 4.21
N VAL A 24 15.01 -1.87 4.75
CA VAL A 24 16.42 -1.73 4.32
C VAL A 24 16.93 -3.08 3.88
N PHE A 25 17.68 -3.11 2.77
CA PHE A 25 18.29 -4.32 2.22
C PHE A 25 19.77 -4.09 1.93
N PRO A 26 20.61 -5.14 1.95
CA PRO A 26 21.94 -5.08 1.36
C PRO A 26 21.87 -4.60 -0.10
N GLU A 27 22.85 -3.80 -0.51
CA GLU A 27 22.92 -3.24 -1.87
C GLU A 27 22.83 -4.32 -2.96
N THR A 28 23.53 -5.45 -2.76
CA THR A 28 23.56 -6.58 -3.68
C THR A 28 22.20 -7.24 -3.92
N SER A 29 21.27 -7.14 -2.96
CA SER A 29 19.92 -7.71 -3.05
C SER A 29 18.82 -6.67 -3.26
N LEU A 30 19.16 -5.37 -3.23
CA LEU A 30 18.20 -4.28 -3.23
C LEU A 30 17.22 -4.37 -4.42
N MET A 31 17.74 -4.56 -5.62
CA MET A 31 16.93 -4.60 -6.83
C MET A 31 16.02 -5.84 -6.86
N GLU A 32 16.56 -7.00 -6.49
CA GLU A 32 15.81 -8.25 -6.46
C GLU A 32 14.64 -8.17 -5.48
N GLU A 33 14.88 -7.74 -4.24
CA GLU A 33 13.83 -7.61 -3.23
C GLU A 33 12.80 -6.54 -3.59
N THR A 34 13.25 -5.42 -4.18
CA THR A 34 12.35 -4.36 -4.67
C THR A 34 11.39 -4.90 -5.73
N LEU A 35 11.90 -5.63 -6.72
CA LEU A 35 11.09 -6.21 -7.79
C LEU A 35 10.15 -7.30 -7.28
N LYS A 36 10.57 -8.11 -6.31
CA LYS A 36 9.68 -9.09 -5.65
C LYS A 36 8.48 -8.40 -4.99
N ILE A 37 8.71 -7.31 -4.26
CA ILE A 37 7.64 -6.53 -3.62
C ILE A 37 6.74 -5.87 -4.67
N ALA A 38 7.32 -5.27 -5.71
CA ALA A 38 6.57 -4.66 -6.80
C ALA A 38 5.67 -5.68 -7.53
N ALA A 39 6.22 -6.86 -7.86
CA ALA A 39 5.46 -7.96 -8.46
C ALA A 39 4.34 -8.45 -7.54
N LYS A 40 4.58 -8.51 -6.22
CA LYS A 40 3.54 -8.86 -5.27
C LYS A 40 2.40 -7.83 -5.25
N ILE A 41 2.72 -6.54 -5.24
CA ILE A 41 1.71 -5.47 -5.31
C ILE A 41 0.94 -5.55 -6.62
N ALA A 42 1.64 -5.73 -7.75
CA ALA A 42 1.04 -5.86 -9.08
C ALA A 42 0.16 -7.11 -9.24
N SER A 43 0.34 -8.14 -8.41
CA SER A 43 -0.50 -9.34 -8.40
C SER A 43 -1.88 -9.12 -7.77
N PHE A 44 -2.13 -7.97 -7.14
CA PHE A 44 -3.43 -7.62 -6.58
C PHE A 44 -4.30 -6.86 -7.59
N SER A 45 -5.57 -6.67 -7.24
CA SER A 45 -6.47 -5.80 -7.98
C SER A 45 -5.95 -4.36 -8.02
N GLN A 46 -5.69 -3.85 -9.23
CA GLN A 46 -5.29 -2.45 -9.45
C GLN A 46 -6.29 -1.44 -8.86
N PRO A 47 -7.61 -1.52 -9.12
CA PRO A 47 -8.55 -0.56 -8.54
C PRO A 47 -8.57 -0.63 -7.00
N ALA A 48 -8.43 -1.83 -6.40
CA ALA A 48 -8.34 -1.95 -4.95
C ALA A 48 -7.06 -1.30 -4.39
N ALA A 49 -5.89 -1.54 -5.02
CA ALA A 49 -4.63 -0.93 -4.61
C ALA A 49 -4.67 0.62 -4.72
N ALA A 50 -5.31 1.14 -5.77
CA ALA A 50 -5.51 2.57 -5.95
C ALA A 50 -6.42 3.16 -4.85
N MET A 51 -7.54 2.51 -4.54
CA MET A 51 -8.46 2.94 -3.48
C MET A 51 -7.80 2.90 -2.09
N ILE A 52 -6.99 1.88 -1.80
CA ILE A 52 -6.21 1.81 -0.55
C ILE A 52 -5.25 3.00 -0.44
N LYS A 53 -4.47 3.27 -1.49
CA LYS A 53 -3.54 4.41 -1.52
C LYS A 53 -4.29 5.74 -1.32
N GLN A 54 -5.44 5.90 -1.95
CA GLN A 54 -6.28 7.08 -1.79
C GLN A 54 -6.78 7.21 -0.34
N SER A 55 -7.29 6.14 0.25
CA SER A 55 -7.79 6.12 1.64
C SER A 55 -6.72 6.57 2.64
N ILE A 56 -5.51 6.00 2.53
CA ILE A 56 -4.38 6.35 3.40
C ILE A 56 -3.96 7.81 3.22
N ASN A 57 -3.82 8.28 1.97
CA ASN A 57 -3.43 9.67 1.72
C ASN A 57 -4.47 10.67 2.26
N THR A 58 -5.76 10.35 2.14
CA THR A 58 -6.82 11.21 2.67
C THR A 58 -6.84 11.19 4.21
N SER A 59 -6.63 10.05 4.85
CA SER A 59 -6.63 9.98 6.32
C SER A 59 -5.47 10.75 6.96
N MET A 60 -4.33 10.87 6.27
CA MET A 60 -3.20 11.69 6.72
C MET A 60 -3.48 13.20 6.64
N ALA A 61 -4.50 13.63 5.91
CA ALA A 61 -4.86 15.03 5.71
C ALA A 61 -6.18 15.45 6.39
N THR A 62 -6.86 14.53 7.08
CA THR A 62 -8.21 14.77 7.62
C THR A 62 -8.34 14.32 9.08
N PRO A 63 -9.29 14.88 9.84
CA PRO A 63 -9.61 14.36 11.17
C PRO A 63 -10.05 12.90 11.10
N LEU A 64 -9.74 12.11 12.14
CA LEU A 64 -10.05 10.69 12.21
C LEU A 64 -11.50 10.32 11.81
N PRO A 65 -12.56 11.03 12.28
CA PRO A 65 -13.93 10.71 11.89
C PRO A 65 -14.22 10.88 10.39
N GLU A 66 -13.56 11.84 9.75
CA GLU A 66 -13.67 12.10 8.31
C GLU A 66 -12.92 11.03 7.51
N GLY A 67 -11.71 10.67 7.95
CA GLY A 67 -10.93 9.59 7.36
C GLY A 67 -11.69 8.25 7.36
N ILE A 68 -12.30 7.87 8.49
CA ILE A 68 -13.11 6.65 8.61
C ILE A 68 -14.33 6.72 7.67
N ARG A 69 -14.98 7.89 7.56
CA ARG A 69 -16.13 8.04 6.66
C ARG A 69 -15.71 7.83 5.21
N GLN A 70 -14.59 8.42 4.80
CA GLN A 70 -14.07 8.28 3.45
C GLN A 70 -13.63 6.84 3.14
N GLU A 71 -12.93 6.19 4.07
CA GLU A 71 -12.54 4.79 3.95
C GLU A 71 -13.76 3.89 3.72
N ARG A 72 -14.83 4.09 4.50
CA ARG A 72 -16.07 3.34 4.35
C ARG A 72 -16.71 3.55 2.98
N HIS A 73 -16.69 4.77 2.44
CA HIS A 73 -17.20 5.05 1.10
C HIS A 73 -16.40 4.32 0.02
N LEU A 74 -15.07 4.40 0.08
CA LEU A 74 -14.19 3.69 -0.85
C LEU A 74 -14.38 2.18 -0.75
N PHE A 75 -14.50 1.64 0.46
CA PHE A 75 -14.80 0.23 0.70
C PHE A 75 -16.11 -0.20 0.03
N TYR A 76 -17.19 0.57 0.18
CA TYR A 76 -18.46 0.27 -0.51
C TYR A 76 -18.32 0.33 -2.03
N SER A 77 -17.53 1.26 -2.56
CA SER A 77 -17.25 1.32 -4.00
C SER A 77 -16.52 0.08 -4.53
N THR A 78 -15.72 -0.62 -3.69
CA THR A 78 -15.07 -1.87 -4.14
C THR A 78 -16.08 -2.95 -4.54
N PHE A 79 -17.27 -3.01 -3.94
CA PHE A 79 -18.30 -4.01 -4.30
C PHE A 79 -18.87 -3.84 -5.71
N ALA A 80 -18.58 -2.72 -6.37
CA ALA A 80 -18.93 -2.50 -7.76
C ALA A 80 -17.89 -3.06 -8.74
N THR A 81 -16.70 -3.48 -8.29
CA THR A 81 -15.64 -4.01 -9.17
C THR A 81 -15.82 -5.50 -9.43
N GLU A 82 -15.36 -5.98 -10.59
CA GLU A 82 -15.32 -7.41 -10.89
C GLU A 82 -14.32 -8.11 -9.97
N ASP A 83 -13.18 -7.47 -9.73
CA ASP A 83 -12.10 -8.00 -8.91
C ASP A 83 -12.53 -8.28 -7.45
N GLN A 84 -13.45 -7.50 -6.89
CA GLN A 84 -13.97 -7.74 -5.55
C GLN A 84 -14.75 -9.06 -5.47
N LYS A 85 -15.60 -9.33 -6.47
CA LYS A 85 -16.37 -10.57 -6.56
C LYS A 85 -15.46 -11.76 -6.78
N GLU A 86 -14.51 -11.64 -7.71
CA GLU A 86 -13.51 -12.68 -8.00
C GLU A 86 -12.64 -12.98 -6.78
N GLY A 87 -12.18 -11.96 -6.05
CA GLY A 87 -11.39 -12.15 -4.83
C GLY A 87 -12.14 -12.95 -3.76
N MET A 88 -13.42 -12.63 -3.53
CA MET A 88 -14.27 -13.37 -2.58
C MET A 88 -14.57 -14.81 -3.05
N ALA A 89 -14.85 -14.99 -4.34
CA ALA A 89 -15.13 -16.29 -4.94
C ALA A 89 -13.88 -17.19 -4.85
N ALA A 90 -12.72 -16.69 -5.30
CA ALA A 90 -11.46 -17.41 -5.27
C ALA A 90 -11.06 -17.83 -3.85
N PHE A 91 -11.30 -16.97 -2.86
CA PHE A 91 -11.06 -17.29 -1.45
C PHE A 91 -11.96 -18.45 -0.97
N THR A 92 -13.26 -18.38 -1.26
CA THR A 92 -14.24 -19.41 -0.88
C THR A 92 -13.95 -20.74 -1.58
N GLU A 93 -13.53 -20.68 -2.85
CA GLU A 93 -13.18 -21.83 -3.69
C GLU A 93 -11.74 -22.34 -3.46
N LYS A 94 -10.97 -21.70 -2.58
CA LYS A 94 -9.58 -22.05 -2.24
C LYS A 94 -8.64 -22.10 -3.46
N ARG A 95 -8.85 -21.19 -4.42
CA ARG A 95 -8.01 -21.03 -5.60
C ARG A 95 -7.34 -19.66 -5.61
N LYS A 96 -6.38 -19.47 -6.50
CA LYS A 96 -5.79 -18.14 -6.74
C LYS A 96 -6.80 -17.28 -7.52
N PRO A 97 -6.98 -15.99 -7.13
CA PRO A 97 -7.81 -15.08 -7.89
C PRO A 97 -7.15 -14.70 -9.22
N ASP A 98 -7.96 -14.50 -10.26
CA ASP A 98 -7.57 -13.99 -11.57
C ASP A 98 -8.17 -12.59 -11.77
N PHE A 99 -7.46 -11.58 -11.24
CA PHE A 99 -7.90 -10.19 -11.30
C PHE A 99 -7.80 -9.63 -12.72
N LYS A 100 -8.86 -8.93 -13.15
CA LYS A 100 -8.96 -8.27 -14.46
C LYS A 100 -8.81 -6.76 -14.38
N HIS A 101 -8.55 -6.22 -13.18
CA HIS A 101 -8.24 -4.82 -12.93
C HIS A 101 -9.41 -3.86 -13.23
N ARG A 102 -10.63 -4.30 -12.95
CA ARG A 102 -11.86 -3.53 -13.11
C ARG A 102 -12.93 -3.95 -12.11
#